data_AF-A0A9D9L760-F1
#
_entry.id   AF-A0A9D9L760-F1
#
_cell.length_a   1.000
_cell.length_b   1.000
_cell.length_c   1.000
_cell.angle_alpha   90.00
_cell.angle_beta   90.00
_cell.angle_gamma   90.00
#
_symmetry.space_group_name_H-M   'P 1'
#
loop_
_entity.id
_entity.type
_entity.pdbx_description
1 polymer ?
#
loop_
_entity_poly.entity_id
_entity_poly.type
_entity_poly.pdbx_seq_one_letter_code
_entity_poly.pdbx_strand_id
1 'polypeptide(L)'
;MMDPRERKNINEQKLKAMGIAVNANLPFTENISDSDIKSFEDICRKAVAALLVIQIAFDASEGEYEQSIKVLADIIDKFGVKDSFNAKEQRVYDGTFSEQDVVDVVWEYESYWALVWALGLIDDEELIKADGICDCNKAIHLVSDKNDMKEFMAGCKLKSADEIMTMLDLFYRMHWACVEKRIRPETAAGDLVEEVVMERRRGLEWLVSNETDWYDISLNT
;
A
#
# COMPACT_ATOMS: atom_id res chain seq x y z
N MET A 1 -14.18 16.99 7.07
CA MET A 1 -14.07 16.63 5.65
C MET A 1 -13.64 17.85 4.86
N MET A 2 -12.40 17.81 4.40
CA MET A 2 -11.77 18.82 3.55
C MET A 2 -12.44 18.87 2.17
N ASP A 3 -12.57 20.05 1.58
CA ASP A 3 -13.09 20.19 0.21
C ASP A 3 -12.09 19.61 -0.83
N PRO A 4 -12.55 18.92 -1.90
CA PRO A 4 -11.65 18.31 -2.87
C PRO A 4 -10.77 19.32 -3.62
N ARG A 5 -11.24 20.55 -3.80
CA ARG A 5 -10.44 21.62 -4.42
C ARG A 5 -9.37 22.12 -3.47
N GLU A 6 -9.68 22.25 -2.18
CA GLU A 6 -8.70 22.58 -1.15
C GLU A 6 -7.61 21.51 -1.08
N ARG A 7 -8.00 20.23 -1.01
CA ARG A 7 -7.08 19.07 -1.03
C ARG A 7 -6.17 19.08 -2.25
N LYS A 8 -6.74 19.23 -3.44
CA LYS A 8 -5.97 19.39 -4.69
C LYS A 8 -4.95 20.52 -4.60
N ASN A 9 -5.36 21.69 -4.12
CA ASN A 9 -4.47 22.86 -4.07
C ASN A 9 -3.29 22.64 -3.11
N ILE A 10 -3.52 22.02 -1.95
CA ILE A 10 -2.47 21.67 -0.99
C ILE A 10 -1.46 20.71 -1.63
N ASN A 11 -1.95 19.64 -2.27
CA ASN A 11 -1.08 18.65 -2.89
C ASN A 11 -0.34 19.20 -4.11
N GLU A 12 -0.96 20.04 -4.95
CA GLU A 12 -0.25 20.67 -6.06
C GLU A 12 0.86 21.63 -5.60
N GLN A 13 0.70 22.29 -4.46
CA GLN A 13 1.78 23.09 -3.87
C GLN A 13 2.94 22.20 -3.39
N LYS A 14 2.61 21.09 -2.72
CA LYS A 14 3.58 20.10 -2.27
C LYS A 14 4.37 19.48 -3.42
N LEU A 15 3.69 19.06 -4.49
CA LEU A 15 4.32 18.51 -5.70
C LEU A 15 5.27 19.52 -6.35
N LYS A 16 4.87 20.79 -6.48
CA LYS A 16 5.75 21.84 -7.00
C LYS A 16 7.00 22.02 -6.15
N ALA A 17 6.86 21.97 -4.81
CA ALA A 17 8.01 22.06 -3.91
C ALA A 17 8.96 20.85 -4.04
N MET A 18 8.43 19.69 -4.42
CA MET A 18 9.21 18.48 -4.73
C MET A 18 9.78 18.45 -6.16
N GLY A 19 9.53 19.47 -6.98
CA GLY A 19 9.96 19.50 -8.38
C GLY A 19 9.17 18.55 -9.28
N ILE A 20 7.95 18.17 -8.89
CA ILE A 20 7.05 17.29 -9.65
C ILE A 20 6.02 18.15 -10.41
N ALA A 21 5.78 17.78 -11.66
CA ALA A 21 4.81 18.42 -12.53
C ALA A 21 3.39 18.24 -12.00
N VAL A 22 2.53 19.22 -12.28
CA VAL A 22 1.12 19.19 -11.89
C VAL A 22 0.22 19.32 -13.11
N ASN A 23 -0.90 18.59 -13.09
CA ASN A 23 -1.95 18.70 -14.09
C ASN A 23 -3.17 19.39 -13.48
N ALA A 24 -3.40 20.64 -13.88
CA ALA A 24 -4.52 21.44 -13.39
C ALA A 24 -5.89 20.84 -13.77
N ASN A 25 -5.94 20.01 -14.82
CA ASN A 25 -7.15 19.39 -15.35
C ASN A 25 -7.36 17.96 -14.83
N LEU A 26 -6.44 17.43 -14.01
CA LEU A 26 -6.63 16.12 -13.41
C LEU A 26 -7.90 16.15 -12.52
N PRO A 27 -8.82 15.18 -12.65
CA PRO A 27 -10.03 15.10 -11.85
C PRO A 27 -9.78 15.24 -10.35
N PHE A 28 -10.81 15.68 -9.63
CA PHE A 28 -10.78 15.68 -8.17
C PHE A 28 -10.99 14.25 -7.65
N THR A 29 -10.30 13.91 -6.57
CA THR A 29 -10.67 12.73 -5.79
C THR A 29 -11.98 12.97 -5.06
N GLU A 30 -12.77 11.91 -4.91
CA GLU A 30 -14.07 11.97 -4.24
C GLU A 30 -13.93 12.41 -2.78
N ASN A 31 -15.05 12.81 -2.19
CA ASN A 31 -15.14 13.07 -0.76
C ASN A 31 -15.77 11.87 -0.08
N ILE A 32 -15.05 11.32 0.88
CA ILE A 32 -15.53 10.20 1.69
C ILE A 32 -15.44 10.57 3.17
N SER A 33 -16.30 9.94 3.96
CA SER A 33 -16.34 10.04 5.42
C SER A 33 -15.60 8.88 6.08
N ASP A 34 -15.39 8.97 7.40
CA ASP A 34 -14.75 7.89 8.16
C ASP A 34 -15.54 6.57 8.08
N SER A 35 -16.86 6.61 7.81
CA SER A 35 -17.68 5.40 7.63
C SER A 35 -17.53 4.73 6.28
N ASP A 36 -16.90 5.39 5.31
CA ASP A 36 -16.63 4.84 3.97
C ASP A 36 -15.26 4.14 3.92
N ILE A 37 -14.40 4.39 4.90
CA ILE A 37 -13.11 3.69 5.03
C ILE A 37 -13.36 2.26 5.53
N LYS A 38 -12.59 1.31 5.00
CA LYS A 38 -12.56 -0.06 5.55
C LYS A 38 -12.31 -0.03 7.06
N SER A 39 -12.86 -1.01 7.76
CA SER A 39 -12.81 -1.01 9.21
C SER A 39 -11.37 -1.12 9.72
N PHE A 40 -11.10 -0.55 10.90
CA PHE A 40 -9.79 -0.66 11.54
C PHE A 40 -9.29 -2.11 11.65
N GLU A 41 -10.20 -3.04 11.96
CA GLU A 41 -9.88 -4.46 12.05
C GLU A 41 -9.50 -5.04 10.68
N ASP A 42 -10.26 -4.77 9.63
CA ASP A 42 -9.96 -5.25 8.28
C ASP A 42 -8.61 -4.74 7.79
N ILE A 43 -8.30 -3.46 8.03
CA ILE A 43 -7.01 -2.86 7.64
C ILE A 43 -5.86 -3.54 8.39
N CYS A 44 -6.00 -3.75 9.70
CA CYS A 44 -4.97 -4.42 10.49
C CYS A 44 -4.75 -5.86 10.02
N ARG A 45 -5.84 -6.62 9.81
CA ARG A 45 -5.76 -8.02 9.36
C ARG A 45 -5.14 -8.11 7.98
N LYS A 46 -5.52 -7.24 7.04
CA LYS A 46 -4.93 -7.18 5.70
C LYS A 46 -3.44 -6.84 5.74
N ALA A 47 -3.02 -5.88 6.56
CA ALA A 47 -1.60 -5.52 6.67
C ALA A 47 -0.75 -6.72 7.17
N VAL A 48 -1.21 -7.42 8.21
CA VAL A 48 -0.52 -8.61 8.72
C VAL A 48 -0.53 -9.74 7.69
N ALA A 49 -1.68 -10.01 7.06
CA ALA A 49 -1.82 -11.04 6.05
C ALA A 49 -0.85 -10.83 4.88
N ALA A 50 -0.84 -9.62 4.32
CA ALA A 50 0.02 -9.26 3.20
C ALA A 50 1.49 -9.46 3.57
N LEU A 51 1.97 -8.89 4.69
CA LEU A 51 3.38 -9.02 5.08
C LEU A 51 3.83 -10.49 5.23
N LEU A 52 3.01 -11.33 5.86
CA LEU A 52 3.35 -12.73 6.06
C LEU A 52 3.43 -13.49 4.73
N VAL A 53 2.53 -13.23 3.79
CA VAL A 53 2.54 -13.88 2.48
C VAL A 53 3.62 -13.29 1.55
N ILE A 54 3.93 -12.00 1.69
CA ILE A 54 5.09 -11.35 1.06
C ILE A 54 6.38 -12.09 1.43
N GLN A 55 6.57 -12.47 2.71
CA GLN A 55 7.76 -13.23 3.11
C GLN A 55 7.82 -14.59 2.41
N ILE A 56 6.68 -15.29 2.31
CA ILE A 56 6.60 -16.58 1.59
C ILE A 56 6.97 -16.40 0.11
N ALA A 57 6.45 -15.36 -0.53
CA ALA A 57 6.75 -15.06 -1.93
C ALA A 57 8.23 -14.70 -2.13
N PHE A 58 8.79 -13.88 -1.24
CA PHE A 58 10.20 -13.51 -1.27
C PHE A 58 11.09 -14.76 -1.14
N ASP A 59 10.84 -15.61 -0.15
CA ASP A 59 11.59 -16.85 0.03
C ASP A 59 11.40 -17.81 -1.16
N ALA A 60 10.21 -17.87 -1.75
CA ALA A 60 9.95 -18.64 -2.96
C ALA A 60 10.79 -18.17 -4.15
N SER A 61 11.00 -16.86 -4.29
CA SER A 61 11.87 -16.28 -5.34
C SER A 61 13.34 -16.69 -5.19
N GLU A 62 13.76 -17.01 -3.97
CA GLU A 62 15.09 -17.51 -3.63
C GLU A 62 15.17 -19.05 -3.58
N GLY A 63 14.09 -19.76 -3.91
CA GLY A 63 14.03 -21.22 -3.93
C GLY A 63 13.83 -21.88 -2.56
N GLU A 64 13.36 -21.12 -1.55
CA GLU A 64 13.22 -21.55 -0.14
C GLU A 64 11.75 -21.69 0.31
N TYR A 65 10.81 -21.83 -0.63
CA TYR A 65 9.37 -21.90 -0.37
C TYR A 65 8.99 -22.97 0.68
N GLU A 66 9.46 -24.21 0.53
CA GLU A 66 9.08 -25.32 1.40
C GLU A 66 9.53 -25.14 2.85
N GLN A 67 10.60 -24.37 3.08
CA GLN A 67 11.07 -24.05 4.41
C GLN A 67 10.30 -22.87 5.01
N SER A 68 10.01 -21.87 4.18
CA SER A 68 9.25 -20.67 4.56
C SER A 68 7.82 -21.01 5.02
N ILE A 69 7.08 -21.76 4.21
CA ILE A 69 5.66 -22.09 4.49
C ILE A 69 5.49 -22.88 5.80
N LYS A 70 6.46 -23.75 6.16
CA LYS A 70 6.43 -24.52 7.41
C LYS A 70 6.49 -23.65 8.65
N VAL A 71 7.14 -22.50 8.57
CA VAL A 71 7.30 -21.56 9.69
C VAL A 71 6.16 -20.54 9.68
N LEU A 72 5.90 -19.95 8.51
CA LEU A 72 4.95 -18.84 8.40
C LEU A 72 3.48 -19.29 8.48
N ALA A 73 3.15 -20.54 8.12
CA ALA A 73 1.77 -21.04 8.27
C ALA A 73 1.30 -21.02 9.74
N ASP A 74 2.16 -21.42 10.68
CA ASP A 74 1.85 -21.39 12.12
C ASP A 74 1.64 -19.95 12.62
N ILE A 75 2.42 -18.99 12.10
CA ILE A 75 2.29 -17.57 12.43
C ILE A 75 0.99 -17.02 11.83
N ILE A 76 0.69 -17.31 10.57
CA ILE A 76 -0.55 -16.94 9.90
C ILE A 76 -1.77 -17.46 10.67
N ASP A 77 -1.74 -18.71 11.15
CA ASP A 77 -2.80 -19.30 11.97
C ASP A 77 -2.93 -18.62 13.34
N LYS A 78 -1.80 -18.28 13.96
CA LYS A 78 -1.77 -17.57 15.25
C LYS A 78 -2.39 -16.17 15.16
N PHE A 79 -2.08 -15.43 14.10
CA PHE A 79 -2.72 -14.14 13.82
C PHE A 79 -4.16 -14.31 13.27
N GLY A 80 -4.45 -15.48 12.71
CA GLY A 80 -5.76 -15.87 12.22
C GLY A 80 -6.21 -15.04 11.03
N VAL A 81 -5.34 -14.77 10.05
CA VAL A 81 -5.56 -13.79 8.97
C VAL A 81 -5.78 -14.38 7.56
N LYS A 82 -5.98 -15.70 7.46
CA LYS A 82 -6.12 -16.40 6.15
C LYS A 82 -7.29 -15.89 5.30
N ASP A 83 -8.36 -15.44 5.94
CA ASP A 83 -9.54 -14.87 5.29
C ASP A 83 -9.30 -13.47 4.70
N SER A 84 -8.14 -12.87 4.96
CA SER A 84 -7.75 -11.55 4.46
C SER A 84 -6.83 -11.63 3.23
N PHE A 85 -6.61 -12.84 2.71
CA PHE A 85 -5.80 -13.03 1.51
C PHE A 85 -6.50 -12.54 0.24
N ASN A 86 -5.72 -11.92 -0.65
CA ASN A 86 -6.11 -11.71 -2.03
C ASN A 86 -5.88 -12.99 -2.86
N ALA A 87 -6.33 -13.01 -4.11
CA ALA A 87 -6.27 -14.20 -4.94
C ALA A 87 -4.84 -14.68 -5.23
N LYS A 88 -3.85 -13.78 -5.32
CA LYS A 88 -2.44 -14.11 -5.56
C LYS A 88 -1.77 -14.60 -4.28
N GLU A 89 -1.99 -13.90 -3.18
CA GLU A 89 -1.54 -14.31 -1.83
C GLU A 89 -2.04 -15.73 -1.50
N GLN A 90 -3.30 -16.04 -1.79
CA GLN A 90 -3.86 -17.38 -1.61
C GLN A 90 -3.10 -18.43 -2.43
N ARG A 91 -2.77 -18.14 -3.70
CA ARG A 91 -1.99 -19.06 -4.54
C ARG A 91 -0.57 -19.26 -4.02
N VAL A 92 0.07 -18.19 -3.53
CA VAL A 92 1.39 -18.27 -2.88
C VAL A 92 1.31 -19.17 -1.66
N TYR A 93 0.35 -18.93 -0.77
CA TYR A 93 0.15 -19.72 0.44
C TYR A 93 -0.16 -21.20 0.15
N ASP A 94 -0.95 -21.50 -0.89
CA ASP A 94 -1.32 -22.86 -1.28
C ASP A 94 -0.24 -23.60 -2.09
N GLY A 95 0.83 -22.92 -2.50
CA GLY A 95 1.88 -23.49 -3.35
C GLY A 95 1.44 -23.74 -4.79
N THR A 96 0.41 -23.04 -5.26
CA THR A 96 -0.14 -23.14 -6.63
C THR A 96 0.19 -21.90 -7.48
N PHE A 97 1.12 -21.07 -7.01
CA PHE A 97 1.52 -19.82 -7.61
C PHE A 97 2.27 -19.98 -8.94
N SER A 98 2.14 -18.97 -9.79
CA SER A 98 3.01 -18.74 -10.93
C SER A 98 4.22 -17.87 -10.55
N GLU A 99 5.23 -17.78 -11.43
CA GLU A 99 6.35 -16.84 -11.26
C GLU A 99 5.86 -15.38 -11.15
N GLN A 100 4.83 -15.02 -11.92
CA GLN A 100 4.25 -13.68 -11.86
C GLN A 100 3.52 -13.42 -10.54
N ASP A 101 2.85 -14.42 -9.97
CA ASP A 101 2.22 -14.27 -8.65
C ASP A 101 3.25 -13.95 -7.56
N VAL A 102 4.43 -14.57 -7.63
CA VAL A 102 5.53 -14.28 -6.69
C VAL A 102 6.01 -12.84 -6.86
N VAL A 103 6.25 -12.40 -8.10
CA VAL A 103 6.68 -11.02 -8.38
C VAL A 103 5.63 -10.03 -7.87
N ASP A 104 4.36 -10.25 -8.20
CA ASP A 104 3.28 -9.35 -7.81
C ASP A 104 3.12 -9.27 -6.29
N VAL A 105 3.12 -10.42 -5.62
CA VAL A 105 3.03 -10.47 -4.15
C VAL A 105 4.25 -9.80 -3.50
N VAL A 106 5.46 -9.96 -4.02
CA VAL A 106 6.64 -9.24 -3.47
C VAL A 106 6.46 -7.71 -3.57
N TRP A 107 5.88 -7.20 -4.67
CA TRP A 107 5.60 -5.77 -4.83
C TRP A 107 4.55 -5.23 -3.84
N GLU A 108 3.74 -6.10 -3.23
CA GLU A 108 2.77 -5.71 -2.21
C GLU A 108 3.42 -5.13 -0.96
N TYR A 109 4.74 -5.22 -0.78
CA TYR A 109 5.47 -4.45 0.24
C TYR A 109 5.07 -2.97 0.23
N GLU A 110 4.90 -2.39 -0.96
CA GLU A 110 4.55 -0.97 -1.11
C GLU A 110 3.07 -0.69 -0.82
N SER A 111 2.18 -1.62 -1.20
CA SER A 111 0.76 -1.58 -0.81
C SER A 111 0.60 -1.71 0.71
N TYR A 112 1.33 -2.64 1.32
CA TYR A 112 1.45 -2.82 2.77
C TYR A 112 1.99 -1.56 3.45
N TRP A 113 3.00 -0.91 2.87
CA TRP A 113 3.58 0.32 3.39
C TRP A 113 2.54 1.44 3.55
N ALA A 114 1.61 1.56 2.59
CA ALA A 114 0.48 2.46 2.69
C ALA A 114 -0.51 2.08 3.83
N LEU A 115 -0.76 0.79 4.05
CA LEU A 115 -1.62 0.34 5.15
C LEU A 115 -1.01 0.66 6.51
N VAL A 116 0.29 0.40 6.72
CA VAL A 116 0.94 0.69 8.00
C VAL A 116 1.06 2.19 8.27
N TRP A 117 1.18 3.02 7.22
CA TRP A 117 1.02 4.47 7.36
C TRP A 117 -0.39 4.84 7.82
N ALA A 118 -1.43 4.26 7.20
CA ALA A 118 -2.82 4.50 7.60
C ALA A 118 -3.09 4.08 9.04
N LEU A 119 -2.41 3.03 9.52
CA LEU A 119 -2.44 2.55 10.91
C LEU A 119 -1.55 3.35 11.87
N GLY A 120 -0.87 4.40 11.40
CA GLY A 120 -0.06 5.30 12.22
C GLY A 120 1.27 4.71 12.70
N LEU A 121 1.77 3.68 12.03
CA LEU A 121 3.03 3.00 12.38
C LEU A 121 4.27 3.62 11.74
N ILE A 122 4.08 4.41 10.69
CA ILE A 122 5.12 5.20 10.01
C ILE A 122 4.61 6.62 9.75
N ASP A 123 5.53 7.56 9.54
CA ASP A 123 5.17 8.96 9.30
C ASP A 123 4.90 9.27 7.82
N ASP A 124 4.44 10.49 7.56
CA ASP A 124 4.13 10.95 6.21
C ASP A 124 5.38 11.00 5.31
N GLU A 125 6.55 11.34 5.86
CA GLU A 125 7.79 11.45 5.07
C GLU A 125 8.20 10.07 4.55
N GLU A 126 8.10 9.04 5.39
CA GLU A 126 8.36 7.65 5.02
C GLU A 126 7.43 7.13 3.93
N LEU A 127 6.13 7.48 3.98
CA LEU A 127 5.21 7.09 2.91
C LEU A 127 5.44 7.91 1.64
N ILE A 128 5.69 9.22 1.73
CA ILE A 128 5.84 10.10 0.56
C ILE A 128 7.14 9.84 -0.21
N LYS A 129 8.18 9.38 0.48
CA LYS A 129 9.47 9.06 -0.12
C LYS A 129 9.37 7.83 -1.01
N ALA A 130 8.97 8.04 -2.25
CA ALA A 130 8.80 7.02 -3.29
C ALA A 130 9.91 7.07 -4.35
N ASP A 131 11.15 7.36 -3.92
CA ASP A 131 12.38 7.34 -4.74
C ASP A 131 13.07 5.96 -4.78
N GLY A 132 12.47 4.98 -4.08
CA GLY A 132 12.92 3.61 -3.97
C GLY A 132 11.94 2.80 -3.14
N ILE A 133 12.22 1.50 -3.00
CA ILE A 133 11.41 0.59 -2.19
C ILE A 133 11.40 0.99 -0.71
N CYS A 134 10.36 0.58 0.02
CA CYS A 134 10.23 0.79 1.44
C CYS A 134 11.37 0.13 2.24
N ASP A 135 11.54 0.53 3.51
CA ASP A 135 12.43 -0.17 4.42
C ASP A 135 11.84 -1.53 4.80
N CYS A 136 12.20 -2.58 4.04
CA CYS A 136 11.70 -3.93 4.23
C CYS A 136 12.02 -4.47 5.64
N ASN A 137 13.15 -4.10 6.23
CA ASN A 137 13.48 -4.53 7.60
C ASN A 137 12.51 -3.91 8.60
N LYS A 138 12.25 -2.60 8.47
CA LYS A 138 11.25 -1.93 9.30
C LYS A 138 9.86 -2.52 9.08
N ALA A 139 9.47 -2.77 7.83
CA ALA A 139 8.20 -3.40 7.47
C ALA A 139 8.01 -4.75 8.20
N ILE A 140 9.03 -5.60 8.18
CA ILE A 140 9.01 -6.90 8.90
C ILE A 140 8.84 -6.69 10.41
N HIS A 141 9.64 -5.79 11.00
CA HIS A 141 9.63 -5.54 12.44
C HIS A 141 8.30 -5.02 13.00
N LEU A 142 7.52 -4.29 12.20
CA LEU A 142 6.21 -3.79 12.62
C LEU A 142 5.25 -4.93 13.03
N VAL A 143 5.42 -6.13 12.47
CA VAL A 143 4.59 -7.30 12.77
C VAL A 143 5.35 -8.37 13.55
N SER A 144 6.62 -8.66 13.21
CA SER A 144 7.38 -9.75 13.83
C SER A 144 7.58 -9.59 15.34
N ASP A 145 7.55 -8.35 15.82
CA ASP A 145 7.71 -8.02 17.24
C ASP A 145 6.41 -8.20 18.04
N LYS A 146 5.31 -8.61 17.40
CA LYS A 146 3.99 -8.79 18.02
C LYS A 146 3.69 -10.26 18.23
N ASN A 147 3.08 -10.59 19.37
CA ASN A 147 2.71 -11.96 19.68
C ASN A 147 1.47 -12.39 18.89
N ASP A 148 0.47 -11.54 18.74
CA ASP A 148 -0.80 -11.88 18.10
C ASP A 148 -1.49 -10.64 17.50
N MET A 149 -2.64 -10.87 16.86
CA MET A 149 -3.44 -9.82 16.23
C MET A 149 -3.87 -8.73 17.22
N LYS A 150 -4.15 -9.10 18.48
CA LYS A 150 -4.56 -8.14 19.52
C LYS A 150 -3.42 -7.21 19.90
N GLU A 151 -2.20 -7.72 20.04
CA GLU A 151 -1.02 -6.90 20.32
C GLU A 151 -0.68 -5.98 19.14
N PHE A 152 -0.79 -6.47 17.91
CA PHE A 152 -0.61 -5.63 16.72
C PHE A 152 -1.62 -4.48 16.68
N MET A 153 -2.92 -4.78 16.83
CA MET A 153 -3.98 -3.76 16.83
C MET A 153 -3.82 -2.75 17.97
N ALA A 154 -3.37 -3.17 19.15
CA ALA A 154 -3.15 -2.27 20.28
C ALA A 154 -2.04 -1.23 20.03
N GLY A 155 -1.12 -1.51 19.10
CA GLY A 155 -0.07 -0.57 18.67
C GLY A 155 -0.48 0.36 17.54
N CYS A 156 -1.67 0.17 16.95
CA CYS A 156 -2.12 0.91 15.77
C CYS A 156 -3.10 2.03 16.14
N LYS A 157 -3.12 3.08 15.32
CA LYS A 157 -4.12 4.14 15.36
C LYS A 157 -4.48 4.58 13.94
N LEU A 158 -5.71 4.27 13.53
CA LEU A 158 -6.21 4.63 12.20
C LEU A 158 -6.24 6.16 12.02
N LYS A 159 -5.68 6.61 10.90
CA LYS A 159 -5.76 7.99 10.41
C LYS A 159 -7.18 8.33 9.96
N SER A 160 -7.52 9.62 10.02
CA SER A 160 -8.85 10.10 9.60
C SER A 160 -9.06 10.01 8.08
N ALA A 161 -10.32 10.06 7.64
CA ALA A 161 -10.67 10.18 6.22
C ALA A 161 -9.97 11.34 5.53
N ASP A 162 -9.85 12.48 6.22
CA ASP A 162 -9.20 13.66 5.67
C ASP A 162 -7.69 13.43 5.44
N GLU A 163 -7.01 12.76 6.37
CA GLU A 163 -5.61 12.37 6.19
C GLU A 163 -5.44 11.37 5.03
N ILE A 164 -6.23 10.29 5.04
CA ILE A 164 -6.16 9.22 4.03
C ILE A 164 -6.44 9.77 2.64
N MET A 165 -7.51 10.55 2.46
CA MET A 165 -7.84 11.13 1.17
C MET A 165 -6.83 12.15 0.69
N THR A 166 -6.24 12.94 1.61
CA THR A 166 -5.17 13.88 1.25
C THR A 166 -3.95 13.15 0.73
N MET A 167 -3.55 12.05 1.37
CA MET A 167 -2.45 11.22 0.88
C MET A 167 -2.79 10.49 -0.42
N LEU A 168 -4.02 9.99 -0.55
CA LEU A 168 -4.47 9.36 -1.79
C LEU A 168 -4.47 10.34 -2.98
N ASP A 169 -4.96 11.56 -2.83
CA ASP A 169 -4.88 12.58 -3.89
C ASP A 169 -3.43 12.94 -4.25
N LEU A 170 -2.51 12.93 -3.27
CA LEU A 170 -1.09 13.15 -3.53
C LEU A 170 -0.52 12.04 -4.42
N PHE A 171 -0.76 10.78 -4.05
CA PHE A 171 -0.30 9.62 -4.82
C PHE A 171 -0.98 9.49 -6.19
N TYR A 172 -2.26 9.86 -6.30
CA TYR A 172 -2.97 9.95 -7.58
C TYR A 172 -2.26 10.92 -8.54
N ARG A 173 -1.86 12.10 -8.04
CA ARG A 173 -1.16 13.12 -8.82
C ARG A 173 0.28 12.75 -9.13
N MET A 174 0.99 12.11 -8.20
CA MET A 174 2.33 11.57 -8.43
C MET A 174 2.29 10.51 -9.54
N HIS A 175 1.32 9.59 -9.47
CA HIS A 175 1.16 8.54 -10.46
C HIS A 175 0.90 9.14 -11.85
N TRP A 176 0.05 10.17 -11.96
CA TRP A 176 -0.12 10.91 -13.22
C TRP A 176 1.21 11.46 -13.74
N ALA A 177 2.04 12.08 -12.90
CA ALA A 177 3.31 12.66 -13.32
C ALA A 177 4.28 11.59 -13.83
N CYS A 178 4.32 10.40 -13.21
CA CYS A 178 5.10 9.26 -13.68
C CYS A 178 4.61 8.77 -15.06
N VAL A 179 3.30 8.57 -15.21
CA VAL A 179 2.68 8.15 -16.48
C VAL A 179 2.93 9.17 -17.59
N GLU A 180 2.79 10.46 -17.28
CA GLU A 180 3.03 11.54 -18.24
C GLU A 180 4.53 11.59 -18.63
N LYS A 181 5.47 11.39 -17.71
CA LYS A 181 6.91 11.32 -18.01
C LYS A 181 7.27 10.22 -19.01
N ARG A 182 6.58 9.07 -18.96
CA ARG A 182 6.76 7.99 -19.94
C ARG A 182 6.32 8.40 -21.35
N ILE A 183 5.28 9.23 -21.47
CA ILE A 183 4.74 9.71 -22.75
C ILE A 183 5.53 10.94 -23.24
N ARG A 184 5.90 11.82 -22.30
CA ARG A 184 6.55 13.12 -22.47
C ARG A 184 7.76 13.21 -21.54
N PRO A 185 8.96 12.78 -22.00
CA PRO A 185 10.16 12.70 -21.17
C PRO A 185 10.60 14.01 -20.51
N GLU A 186 10.13 15.16 -21.01
CA GLU A 186 10.34 16.48 -20.42
C GLU A 186 9.53 16.75 -19.15
N THR A 187 8.52 15.92 -18.87
CA THR A 187 7.69 16.05 -17.67
C THR A 187 8.52 15.75 -16.43
N ALA A 188 8.58 16.73 -15.52
CA ALA A 188 9.29 16.58 -14.27
C ALA A 188 8.51 15.61 -13.34
N ALA A 189 9.06 14.44 -13.05
CA ALA A 189 8.53 13.53 -12.03
C ALA A 189 9.51 13.35 -10.84
N GLY A 190 10.52 14.23 -10.73
CA GLY A 190 11.60 14.09 -9.76
C GLY A 190 12.29 12.73 -9.86
N ASP A 191 12.66 12.19 -8.69
CA ASP A 191 13.30 10.88 -8.49
C ASP A 191 12.28 9.76 -8.23
N LEU A 192 10.98 10.00 -8.49
CA LEU A 192 9.94 9.00 -8.25
C LEU A 192 10.19 7.72 -9.06
N VAL A 193 9.98 6.58 -8.39
CA VAL A 193 9.88 5.26 -9.02
C VAL A 193 8.39 4.97 -9.27
N GLU A 194 8.00 4.82 -10.53
CA GLU A 194 6.59 4.70 -10.93
C GLU A 194 5.91 3.51 -10.24
N GLU A 195 6.56 2.36 -10.21
CA GLU A 195 6.05 1.13 -9.62
C GLU A 195 5.78 1.28 -8.11
N VAL A 196 6.67 1.97 -7.39
CA VAL A 196 6.49 2.27 -5.96
C VAL A 196 5.30 3.20 -5.73
N VAL A 197 5.19 4.26 -6.54
CA VAL A 197 4.06 5.20 -6.47
C VAL A 197 2.74 4.49 -6.76
N MET A 198 2.72 3.64 -7.79
CA MET A 198 1.53 2.88 -8.19
C MET A 198 1.08 1.91 -7.08
N GLU A 199 2.00 1.16 -6.49
CA GLU A 199 1.65 0.19 -5.45
C GLU A 199 1.27 0.86 -4.12
N ARG A 200 1.95 1.93 -3.70
CA ARG A 200 1.50 2.72 -2.54
C ARG A 200 0.12 3.33 -2.77
N ARG A 201 -0.14 3.82 -3.99
CA ARG A 201 -1.48 4.29 -4.37
C ARG A 201 -2.49 3.16 -4.28
N ARG A 202 -2.17 1.96 -4.75
CA ARG A 202 -3.05 0.78 -4.67
C ARG A 202 -3.49 0.50 -3.24
N GLY A 203 -2.55 0.50 -2.29
CA GLY A 203 -2.85 0.36 -0.87
C GLY A 203 -3.78 1.47 -0.34
N LEU A 204 -3.54 2.72 -0.74
CA LEU A 204 -4.41 3.86 -0.35
C LEU A 204 -5.81 3.80 -0.97
N GLU A 205 -5.94 3.41 -2.24
CA GLU A 205 -7.22 3.21 -2.91
C GLU A 205 -8.00 2.05 -2.25
N TRP A 206 -7.31 0.98 -1.85
CA TRP A 206 -7.93 -0.16 -1.18
C TRP A 206 -8.64 0.25 0.12
N LEU A 207 -8.04 1.15 0.92
CA LEU A 207 -8.63 1.66 2.17
C LEU A 207 -10.04 2.25 1.98
N VAL A 208 -10.32 2.77 0.79
CA VAL A 208 -11.53 3.55 0.48
C VAL A 208 -12.42 2.89 -0.57
N SER A 209 -12.05 1.69 -1.02
CA SER A 209 -12.79 0.93 -2.03
C SER A 209 -13.71 -0.11 -1.40
N ASN A 210 -14.73 -0.52 -2.15
CA ASN A 210 -15.54 -1.70 -1.81
C ASN A 210 -14.86 -3.02 -2.22
N GLU A 211 -13.77 -2.97 -2.99
CA GLU A 211 -13.05 -4.16 -3.44
C GLU A 211 -12.34 -4.82 -2.26
N THR A 212 -12.34 -6.16 -2.25
CA THR A 212 -11.60 -6.96 -1.26
C THR A 212 -10.19 -7.25 -1.75
N ASP A 213 -10.04 -7.51 -3.06
CA ASP A 213 -8.77 -7.75 -3.72
C ASP A 213 -8.27 -6.44 -4.35
N TRP A 214 -7.09 -5.98 -3.96
CA TRP A 214 -6.55 -4.73 -4.49
C TRP A 214 -6.04 -4.83 -5.94
N TYR A 215 -5.98 -6.03 -6.53
CA TYR A 215 -5.72 -6.21 -7.95
C TYR A 215 -6.95 -5.96 -8.82
N ASP A 216 -8.15 -5.93 -8.23
CA ASP A 216 -9.39 -5.58 -8.92
C ASP A 216 -9.61 -4.06 -8.96
N ILE A 217 -8.78 -3.28 -8.25
CA ILE A 217 -8.85 -1.82 -8.24
C ILE A 217 -8.23 -1.24 -9.51
N SER A 218 -8.99 -0.39 -10.19
CA SER A 218 -8.53 0.37 -11.36
C SER A 218 -7.71 1.60 -10.94
N LEU A 219 -6.44 1.67 -11.37
CA LEU A 219 -5.52 2.78 -11.05
C LEU A 219 -5.35 3.81 -12.17
N ASN A 220 -6.33 3.96 -13.06
CA ASN A 220 -6.26 4.90 -14.17
C ASN A 220 -5.98 6.34 -13.70
N THR A 221 -5.19 7.08 -14.50
CA THR A 221 -4.84 8.50 -14.31
C THR A 221 -5.06 9.29 -15.58
#